data_AF-A0A0C9ZVN5-F1
#
_entry.id   AF-A0A0C9ZVN5-F1
#
_cell.length_a   1.000
_cell.length_b   1.000
_cell.length_c   1.000
_cell.angle_alpha   90.00
_cell.angle_beta   90.00
_cell.angle_gamma   90.00
#
_symmetry.space_group_name_H-M   'P 1'
#
loop_
_entity.id
_entity.type
_entity.pdbx_description
1 polymer ?
#
loop_
_entity_poly.entity_id
_entity_poly.type
_entity_poly.pdbx_seq_one_letter_code
_entity_poly.pdbx_strand_id
1 'polypeptide(L)'
;ISSSPSTTDAWPKLAKYGTVTLLARSICITKSTSIHFRVSGCSESQHHAIFVDIKLSGLLATAQALPLSESIVTLRIANTHLDPLPDGASIREKQLRFVADALLQDGLFGGVVGGDFNAVSPNDSVLVESVGLWDAWSGDDDEEEGGGGGGGGGFTWGYQPRSPLTPGRLDKLVYAPRPGFFIDTRKKITVGKKYGKLTRRRWVSDHYALLTKVQCVYFASDTSDYETSDHGHIQQGLREQRNTETRSLDHPLVSHSPPRSKYIIPLHPGTISRSRRKP
;
A
#
# COMPACT_ATOMS: atom_id res chain seq x y z
N ILE A 1 -3.75 14.88 -14.85
CA ILE A 1 -4.23 14.99 -13.45
C ILE A 1 -5.10 16.24 -13.37
N SER A 2 -6.36 16.13 -12.93
CA SER A 2 -7.27 17.25 -12.66
C SER A 2 -7.48 17.42 -11.16
N SER A 3 -8.07 18.53 -10.72
CA SER A 3 -8.63 18.60 -9.36
C SER A 3 -9.66 17.49 -9.16
N SER A 4 -9.81 17.00 -7.93
CA SER A 4 -10.88 16.05 -7.62
C SER A 4 -12.25 16.68 -7.87
N PRO A 5 -13.26 15.91 -8.28
CA PRO A 5 -14.61 16.42 -8.50
C PRO A 5 -15.17 17.10 -7.25
N SER A 6 -15.49 18.39 -7.34
CA SER A 6 -16.09 19.18 -6.26
C SER A 6 -17.58 19.44 -6.44
N THR A 7 -18.10 19.19 -7.63
CA THR A 7 -19.51 19.30 -8.01
C THR A 7 -19.94 18.08 -8.83
N THR A 8 -21.24 17.89 -9.03
CA THR A 8 -21.78 16.81 -9.89
C THR A 8 -21.24 16.87 -11.30
N ASP A 9 -21.04 18.07 -11.84
CA ASP A 9 -20.61 18.29 -13.22
C ASP A 9 -19.11 18.05 -13.43
N ALA A 10 -18.35 17.91 -12.34
CA ALA A 10 -16.93 17.60 -12.37
C ALA A 10 -16.63 16.10 -12.50
N TRP A 11 -17.66 15.24 -12.43
CA TRP A 11 -17.54 13.81 -12.70
C TRP A 11 -17.50 13.50 -14.21
N PRO A 12 -16.92 12.38 -14.63
CA PRO A 12 -16.97 11.96 -16.02
C PRO A 12 -18.41 11.91 -16.56
N LYS A 13 -18.60 12.36 -17.81
CA LYS A 13 -19.93 12.30 -18.46
C LYS A 13 -20.46 10.86 -18.41
N LEU A 14 -21.73 10.72 -18.00
CA LEU A 14 -22.43 9.44 -17.83
C LEU A 14 -21.96 8.56 -16.65
N ALA A 15 -21.15 9.08 -15.73
CA ALA A 15 -20.74 8.35 -14.52
C ALA A 15 -21.98 7.81 -13.74
N LYS A 16 -22.05 6.49 -13.57
CA LYS A 16 -23.10 5.80 -12.80
C LYS A 16 -22.65 5.49 -11.38
N TYR A 17 -21.34 5.42 -11.15
CA TYR A 17 -20.70 5.17 -9.87
C TYR A 17 -19.32 5.85 -9.83
N GLY A 18 -18.70 5.89 -8.65
CA GLY A 18 -17.35 6.42 -8.48
C GLY A 18 -16.70 5.97 -7.19
N THR A 19 -15.44 6.35 -7.02
CA THR A 19 -14.68 6.08 -5.79
C THR A 19 -14.76 7.27 -4.84
N VAL A 20 -14.62 7.02 -3.54
CA VAL A 20 -14.64 8.06 -2.51
C VAL A 20 -13.49 7.84 -1.54
N THR A 21 -12.76 8.90 -1.23
CA THR A 21 -11.75 8.89 -0.16
C THR A 21 -12.30 9.71 1.00
N LEU A 22 -12.52 9.06 2.15
CA LEU A 22 -12.97 9.73 3.37
C LEU A 22 -11.79 9.93 4.31
N LEU A 23 -11.62 11.16 4.80
CA LEU A 23 -10.57 11.52 5.74
C LEU A 23 -11.18 12.06 7.03
N ALA A 24 -10.52 11.80 8.15
CA ALA A 24 -10.88 12.40 9.42
C ALA A 24 -10.72 13.93 9.35
N ARG A 25 -11.64 14.68 9.97
CA ARG A 25 -11.61 16.16 9.95
C ARG A 25 -10.34 16.77 10.53
N SER A 26 -9.63 16.02 11.38
CA SER A 26 -8.36 16.43 11.98
C SER A 26 -7.16 16.31 11.03
N ILE A 27 -7.31 15.68 9.87
CA ILE A 27 -6.24 15.51 8.90
C ILE A 27 -6.15 16.75 8.01
N CYS A 28 -4.97 17.35 7.93
CA CYS A 28 -4.71 18.47 7.04
C CYS A 28 -4.51 17.96 5.60
N ILE A 29 -5.48 18.28 4.73
CA ILE A 29 -5.42 18.00 3.30
C ILE A 29 -4.70 19.17 2.62
N THR A 30 -3.65 18.87 1.86
CA THR A 30 -2.89 19.89 1.10
C THR A 30 -3.27 19.91 -0.37
N LYS A 31 -3.65 18.77 -0.93
CA LYS A 31 -4.00 18.64 -2.34
C LYS A 31 -4.98 17.50 -2.54
N SER A 32 -5.91 17.66 -3.48
CA SER A 32 -6.82 16.61 -3.92
C SER A 32 -6.91 16.63 -5.43
N THR A 33 -6.55 15.53 -6.07
CA THR A 33 -6.57 15.40 -7.52
C THR A 33 -7.22 14.09 -7.96
N SER A 34 -7.50 13.98 -9.26
CA SER A 34 -7.97 12.75 -9.88
C SER A 34 -7.32 12.51 -11.24
N ILE A 35 -7.20 11.24 -11.61
CA ILE A 35 -6.86 10.80 -12.96
C ILE A 35 -8.03 9.99 -13.48
N HIS A 36 -8.64 10.47 -14.57
CA HIS A 36 -9.57 9.67 -15.33
C HIS A 36 -8.79 8.80 -16.32
N PHE A 37 -8.95 7.49 -16.25
CA PHE A 37 -8.22 6.60 -17.14
C PHE A 37 -8.80 6.68 -18.55
N ARG A 38 -7.96 7.06 -19.52
CA ARG A 38 -8.28 7.04 -20.94
C ARG A 38 -7.33 6.08 -21.64
N VAL A 39 -7.60 4.78 -21.49
CA VAL A 39 -6.78 3.72 -22.09
C VAL A 39 -7.49 3.19 -23.33
N SER A 40 -6.80 3.13 -24.47
CA SER A 40 -7.35 2.58 -25.71
C SER A 40 -7.79 1.12 -25.52
N GLY A 41 -8.97 0.76 -26.03
CA GLY A 41 -9.59 -0.57 -25.82
C GLY A 41 -10.45 -0.67 -24.55
N CYS A 42 -10.40 0.34 -23.69
CA CYS A 42 -11.26 0.46 -22.51
C CYS A 42 -12.54 1.20 -22.93
N SER A 43 -13.46 0.50 -23.60
CA SER A 43 -14.74 1.10 -23.99
C SER A 43 -15.56 1.36 -22.72
N GLU A 44 -15.84 2.63 -22.42
CA GLU A 44 -16.69 3.10 -21.31
C GLU A 44 -16.06 3.20 -19.91
N SER A 45 -14.73 3.18 -19.74
CA SER A 45 -14.18 3.27 -18.38
C SER A 45 -14.46 4.60 -17.70
N GLN A 46 -15.42 4.56 -16.78
CA GLN A 46 -15.68 5.57 -15.73
C GLN A 46 -14.66 5.47 -14.59
N HIS A 47 -13.71 4.54 -14.73
CA HIS A 47 -12.64 4.24 -13.80
C HIS A 47 -11.67 5.42 -13.69
N HIS A 48 -11.33 5.73 -12.46
CA HIS A 48 -10.43 6.81 -12.12
C HIS A 48 -9.71 6.48 -10.82
N ALA A 49 -8.61 7.17 -10.60
CA ALA A 49 -7.97 7.23 -9.30
C ALA A 49 -8.16 8.61 -8.68
N ILE A 50 -8.52 8.66 -7.41
CA ILE A 50 -8.52 9.89 -6.58
C ILE A 50 -7.26 9.87 -5.74
N PHE A 51 -6.53 10.98 -5.73
CA PHE A 51 -5.33 11.18 -4.92
C PHE A 51 -5.58 12.30 -3.93
N VAL A 52 -5.18 12.09 -2.69
CA VAL A 52 -5.23 13.10 -1.64
C VAL A 52 -3.88 13.15 -0.93
N ASP A 53 -3.28 14.33 -0.91
CA ASP A 53 -2.06 14.60 -0.16
C ASP A 53 -2.44 15.11 1.23
N ILE A 54 -1.87 14.46 2.24
CA ILE A 54 -2.11 14.79 3.64
C ILE A 54 -0.80 15.10 4.36
N LYS A 55 -0.86 16.01 5.32
CA LYS A 55 0.25 16.28 6.23
C LYS A 55 0.13 15.41 7.49
N LEU A 56 1.20 14.71 7.83
CA LEU A 56 1.33 13.94 9.06
C LEU A 56 2.55 14.43 9.84
N SER A 57 2.46 14.46 11.16
CA SER A 57 3.65 14.59 12.01
C SER A 57 4.35 13.24 12.04
N GLY A 58 5.54 13.17 11.46
CA GLY A 58 6.43 12.01 11.51
C GLY A 58 6.93 11.77 12.93
N LEU A 59 7.11 10.50 13.29
CA LEU A 59 7.77 10.13 14.54
C LEU A 59 9.28 10.23 14.33
N LEU A 60 9.98 10.95 15.20
CA LEU A 60 11.43 11.01 15.18
C LEU A 60 11.99 9.73 15.81
N ALA A 61 12.87 9.01 15.11
CA ALA A 61 13.49 7.80 15.64
C ALA A 61 14.54 8.08 16.74
N THR A 62 15.08 9.31 16.79
CA THR A 62 16.14 9.70 17.73
C THR A 62 15.59 10.65 18.80
N ALA A 63 16.10 10.54 20.03
CA ALA A 63 15.60 11.22 21.23
C ALA A 63 15.84 12.75 21.28
N GLN A 64 16.35 13.36 20.21
CA GLN A 64 16.58 14.81 20.12
C GLN A 64 15.47 15.44 19.31
N ALA A 65 14.42 15.90 19.99
CA ALA A 65 13.27 16.55 19.39
C ALA A 65 13.68 17.73 18.48
N LEU A 66 13.59 17.54 17.17
CA LEU A 66 13.55 18.64 16.23
C LEU A 66 12.28 19.48 16.50
N PRO A 67 12.28 20.78 16.15
CA PRO A 67 11.07 21.59 16.18
C PRO A 67 9.92 20.88 15.44
N LEU A 68 8.71 20.88 16.01
CA LEU A 68 7.54 20.15 15.49
C LEU A 68 7.27 20.38 13.99
N SER A 69 7.61 21.57 13.48
CA SER A 69 7.50 21.96 12.07
C SER A 69 8.40 21.17 11.11
N GLU A 70 9.53 20.64 11.57
CA GLU A 70 10.49 19.88 10.75
C GLU A 70 10.12 18.39 10.66
N SER A 71 9.19 17.93 11.50
CA SER A 71 8.69 16.54 11.46
C SER A 71 7.50 16.35 10.52
N ILE A 72 6.99 17.41 9.89
CA ILE A 72 5.77 17.32 9.07
C ILE A 72 6.12 16.74 7.70
N VAL A 73 5.55 15.57 7.40
CA VAL A 73 5.72 14.88 6.12
C VAL A 73 4.45 14.93 5.28
N THR A 74 4.60 14.90 3.96
CA THR A 74 3.47 14.79 3.04
C THR A 74 3.32 13.34 2.57
N LEU A 75 2.16 12.75 2.80
CA LEU A 75 1.82 11.40 2.39
C LEU A 75 0.70 11.47 1.34
N ARG A 76 0.80 10.67 0.28
CA ARG A 76 -0.25 10.56 -0.74
C ARG A 76 -1.08 9.31 -0.53
N ILE A 77 -2.39 9.49 -0.44
CA ILE A 77 -3.37 8.39 -0.44
C ILE A 77 -4.05 8.38 -1.80
N ALA A 78 -4.02 7.24 -2.47
CA ALA A 78 -4.77 7.00 -3.69
C ALA A 78 -5.90 5.99 -3.43
N ASN A 79 -7.05 6.21 -4.08
CA ASN A 79 -8.15 5.26 -4.15
C ASN A 79 -8.48 5.02 -5.62
N THR A 80 -8.57 3.75 -6.03
CA THR A 80 -8.83 3.39 -7.43
C THR A 80 -9.80 2.21 -7.52
N HIS A 81 -10.48 2.12 -8.66
CA HIS A 81 -11.23 0.94 -9.07
C HIS A 81 -10.81 0.63 -10.50
N LEU A 82 -9.97 -0.40 -10.68
CA LEU A 82 -9.37 -0.75 -11.97
C LEU A 82 -10.36 -1.51 -12.88
N ASP A 83 -9.99 -1.68 -14.14
CA ASP A 83 -10.82 -2.32 -15.16
C ASP A 83 -11.29 -3.74 -14.77
N PRO A 84 -12.61 -4.00 -14.77
CA PRO A 84 -13.19 -5.26 -14.28
C PRO A 84 -13.18 -6.39 -15.31
N LEU A 85 -12.81 -6.13 -16.57
CA LEU A 85 -12.96 -7.13 -17.61
C LEU A 85 -11.90 -8.25 -17.48
N PRO A 86 -12.26 -9.53 -17.68
CA PRO A 86 -11.32 -10.64 -17.58
C PRO A 86 -10.13 -10.58 -18.55
N ASP A 87 -10.29 -9.95 -19.72
CA ASP A 87 -9.23 -9.70 -20.70
C ASP A 87 -8.49 -8.36 -20.48
N GLY A 88 -8.89 -7.62 -19.44
CA GLY A 88 -8.40 -6.28 -19.10
C GLY A 88 -7.03 -6.22 -18.41
N ALA A 89 -6.28 -7.32 -18.27
CA ALA A 89 -5.01 -7.33 -17.50
C ALA A 89 -4.01 -6.26 -17.98
N SER A 90 -3.83 -6.12 -19.30
CA SER A 90 -2.97 -5.08 -19.87
C SER A 90 -3.51 -3.66 -19.68
N ILE A 91 -4.83 -3.51 -19.54
CA ILE A 91 -5.49 -2.23 -19.25
C ILE A 91 -5.26 -1.88 -17.78
N ARG A 92 -5.48 -2.83 -16.86
CA ARG A 92 -5.22 -2.67 -15.42
C ARG A 92 -3.77 -2.29 -15.15
N GLU A 93 -2.81 -2.90 -15.84
CA GLU A 93 -1.39 -2.53 -15.73
C GLU A 93 -1.15 -1.08 -16.12
N LYS A 94 -1.68 -0.63 -17.26
CA LYS A 94 -1.56 0.78 -17.69
C LYS A 94 -2.23 1.74 -16.70
N GLN A 95 -3.41 1.39 -16.18
CA GLN A 95 -4.11 2.19 -15.18
C GLN A 95 -3.31 2.28 -13.88
N LEU A 96 -2.83 1.16 -13.37
CA LEU A 96 -2.03 1.10 -12.16
C LEU A 96 -0.68 1.80 -12.34
N ARG A 97 -0.10 1.80 -13.54
CA ARG A 97 1.13 2.56 -13.82
C ARG A 97 0.94 4.06 -13.65
N PHE A 98 -0.17 4.64 -14.11
CA PHE A 98 -0.49 6.04 -13.83
C PHE A 98 -0.60 6.34 -12.33
N VAL A 99 -1.12 5.39 -11.55
CA VAL A 99 -1.17 5.51 -10.08
C VAL A 99 0.22 5.42 -9.48
N ALA A 100 1.03 4.45 -9.91
CA ALA A 100 2.40 4.26 -9.44
C ALA A 100 3.27 5.49 -9.70
N ASP A 101 3.23 6.03 -10.92
CA ASP A 101 3.95 7.26 -11.28
C ASP A 101 3.54 8.44 -10.39
N ALA A 102 2.26 8.51 -10.00
CA ALA A 102 1.77 9.54 -9.08
C ALA A 102 2.22 9.29 -7.62
N LEU A 103 2.30 8.05 -7.15
CA LEU A 103 2.80 7.74 -5.81
C LEU A 103 4.33 7.90 -5.69
N LEU A 104 5.05 7.73 -6.79
CA LEU A 104 6.51 7.82 -6.87
C LEU A 104 7.02 9.23 -7.15
N GLN A 105 6.15 10.25 -7.22
CA GLN A 105 6.57 11.64 -7.40
C GLN A 105 7.50 12.12 -6.28
N ASP A 106 8.41 13.02 -6.65
CA ASP A 106 9.31 13.69 -5.73
C ASP A 106 8.54 14.58 -4.74
N GLY A 107 9.14 14.82 -3.57
CA GLY A 107 8.56 15.65 -2.51
C GLY A 107 7.47 14.97 -1.67
N LEU A 108 7.09 13.72 -1.99
CA LEU A 108 6.31 12.88 -1.10
C LEU A 108 7.23 12.14 -0.13
N PHE A 109 6.79 11.91 1.10
CA PHE A 109 7.50 11.02 2.03
C PHE A 109 7.19 9.55 1.71
N GLY A 110 5.95 9.29 1.30
CA GLY A 110 5.50 7.99 0.83
C GLY A 110 4.07 8.04 0.31
N GLY A 111 3.61 6.91 -0.20
CA GLY A 111 2.32 6.83 -0.84
C GLY A 111 1.72 5.44 -0.78
N VAL A 112 0.40 5.38 -0.60
CA VAL A 112 -0.40 4.16 -0.58
C VAL A 112 -1.56 4.30 -1.54
N VAL A 113 -1.87 3.24 -2.28
CA VAL A 113 -3.11 3.08 -3.03
C VAL A 113 -3.90 1.91 -2.45
N GLY A 114 -5.19 2.14 -2.23
CA GLY A 114 -6.16 1.08 -1.95
C GLY A 114 -7.28 1.05 -2.99
N GLY A 115 -8.03 -0.04 -2.97
CA GLY A 115 -9.28 -0.15 -3.71
C GLY A 115 -9.44 -1.51 -4.39
N ASP A 116 -10.35 -1.56 -5.35
CA ASP A 116 -10.63 -2.76 -6.13
C ASP A 116 -9.73 -2.79 -7.37
N PHE A 117 -8.79 -3.72 -7.37
CA PHE A 117 -7.85 -3.89 -8.46
C PHE A 117 -8.40 -4.80 -9.55
N ASN A 118 -9.54 -5.45 -9.33
CA ASN A 118 -10.11 -6.44 -10.24
C ASN A 118 -9.05 -7.43 -10.75
N ALA A 119 -8.21 -7.93 -9.84
CA ALA A 119 -7.15 -8.89 -10.15
C ALA A 119 -7.75 -10.29 -10.39
N VAL A 120 -8.50 -10.43 -11.48
CA VAL A 120 -9.31 -11.60 -11.85
C VAL A 120 -8.59 -12.57 -12.78
N SER A 121 -7.49 -12.14 -13.40
CA SER A 121 -6.76 -12.90 -14.41
C SER A 121 -5.42 -13.40 -13.82
N PRO A 122 -4.90 -14.56 -14.28
CA PRO A 122 -3.59 -15.05 -13.80
C PRO A 122 -2.45 -14.04 -13.95
N ASN A 123 -2.48 -13.22 -15.00
CA ASN A 123 -1.49 -12.17 -15.25
C ASN A 123 -1.52 -11.05 -14.20
N ASP A 124 -2.60 -10.90 -13.42
CA ASP A 124 -2.67 -9.89 -12.36
C ASP A 124 -1.87 -10.26 -11.10
N SER A 125 -1.32 -11.48 -11.05
CA SER A 125 -0.48 -11.94 -9.94
C SER A 125 0.78 -11.09 -9.74
N VAL A 126 1.34 -10.55 -10.83
CA VAL A 126 2.56 -9.72 -10.85
C VAL A 126 2.29 -8.25 -11.13
N LEU A 127 1.01 -7.85 -11.20
CA LEU A 127 0.57 -6.51 -11.61
C LEU A 127 1.14 -5.40 -10.71
N VAL A 128 1.27 -5.67 -9.40
CA VAL A 128 1.75 -4.69 -8.42
C VAL A 128 3.25 -4.49 -8.57
N GLU A 129 4.00 -5.58 -8.69
CA GLU A 129 5.45 -5.57 -8.85
C GLU A 129 5.87 -4.99 -10.20
N SER A 130 5.10 -5.21 -11.27
CA SER A 130 5.45 -4.73 -12.63
C SER A 130 5.48 -3.21 -12.74
N VAL A 131 4.78 -2.50 -11.85
CA VAL A 131 4.77 -1.03 -11.76
C VAL A 131 5.67 -0.49 -10.65
N GLY A 132 6.47 -1.34 -9.99
CA GLY A 132 7.42 -0.94 -8.94
C GLY A 132 6.79 -0.63 -7.58
N LEU A 133 5.55 -1.08 -7.34
CA LEU A 133 4.89 -0.95 -6.05
C LEU A 133 4.97 -2.26 -5.27
N TRP A 134 4.72 -2.20 -3.96
CA TRP A 134 4.72 -3.36 -3.06
C TRP A 134 3.32 -3.61 -2.50
N ASP A 135 2.96 -4.88 -2.38
CA ASP A 135 1.69 -5.30 -1.78
C ASP A 135 1.83 -5.39 -0.25
N ALA A 136 0.85 -4.87 0.49
CA ALA A 136 0.81 -4.98 1.94
C ALA A 136 0.33 -6.37 2.43
N TRP A 137 0.03 -7.29 1.51
CA TRP A 137 -0.20 -8.69 1.84
C TRP A 137 1.11 -9.48 1.91
N SER A 138 1.37 -10.12 3.04
CA SER A 138 2.57 -10.96 3.24
C SER A 138 2.42 -12.42 2.83
N GLY A 139 1.23 -12.87 2.42
CA GLY A 139 0.97 -14.29 2.16
C GLY A 139 0.43 -15.06 3.37
N ASP A 140 0.72 -14.58 4.59
CA ASP A 140 0.50 -15.32 5.86
C ASP A 140 -0.93 -15.22 6.43
N ASP A 141 -1.93 -15.02 5.58
CA ASP A 141 -3.30 -15.14 6.06
C ASP A 141 -3.58 -16.63 6.23
N ASP A 142 -3.46 -17.10 7.48
CA ASP A 142 -3.88 -18.43 7.89
C ASP A 142 -5.22 -18.77 7.22
N GLU A 143 -5.26 -19.93 6.59
CA GLU A 143 -6.50 -20.58 6.21
C GLU A 143 -7.32 -20.69 7.50
N GLU A 144 -8.26 -19.77 7.73
CA GLU A 144 -9.05 -19.78 8.96
C GLU A 144 -9.95 -21.03 8.93
N GLU A 145 -9.39 -22.12 9.44
CA GLU A 145 -9.98 -23.40 9.71
C GLU A 145 -11.06 -23.18 10.79
N GLY A 146 -12.31 -23.55 10.48
CA GLY A 146 -13.35 -23.71 11.50
C GLY A 146 -14.52 -22.71 11.52
N GLY A 147 -14.68 -21.86 10.50
CA GLY A 147 -15.73 -20.82 10.48
C GLY A 147 -16.77 -20.88 9.35
N GLY A 148 -16.94 -21.99 8.62
CA GLY A 148 -18.01 -22.16 7.61
C GLY A 148 -18.02 -21.20 6.40
N GLY A 149 -17.09 -20.25 6.32
CA GLY A 149 -16.92 -19.30 5.21
C GLY A 149 -15.52 -19.45 4.62
N GLY A 150 -15.36 -20.42 3.70
CA GLY A 150 -14.06 -20.89 3.18
C GLY A 150 -13.30 -19.91 2.30
N GLY A 151 -12.91 -18.75 2.84
CA GLY A 151 -12.00 -17.81 2.19
C GLY A 151 -10.55 -18.13 2.48
N GLY A 152 -9.97 -19.05 1.69
CA GLY A 152 -8.53 -19.30 1.70
C GLY A 152 -7.71 -18.04 1.38
N GLY A 153 -6.43 -18.06 1.79
CA GLY A 153 -5.35 -17.12 1.45
C GLY A 153 -5.75 -15.76 0.86
N GLY A 154 -5.89 -14.74 1.72
CA GLY A 154 -5.97 -13.34 1.30
C GLY A 154 -7.16 -12.93 0.41
N PHE A 155 -8.09 -13.81 0.06
CA PHE A 155 -9.23 -13.49 -0.80
C PHE A 155 -10.15 -12.46 -0.16
N THR A 156 -10.67 -11.55 -0.99
CA THR A 156 -11.53 -10.44 -0.58
C THR A 156 -12.91 -10.50 -1.21
N TRP A 157 -13.14 -11.36 -2.19
CA TRP A 157 -14.42 -11.49 -2.88
C TRP A 157 -14.80 -12.95 -3.15
N GLY A 158 -16.11 -13.20 -3.29
CA GLY A 158 -16.66 -14.48 -3.78
C GLY A 158 -17.39 -15.33 -2.73
N TYR A 159 -17.49 -14.85 -1.48
CA TYR A 159 -18.02 -15.64 -0.36
C TYR A 159 -19.27 -15.06 0.32
N GLN A 160 -19.61 -13.78 0.13
CA GLN A 160 -20.72 -13.12 0.83
C GLN A 160 -21.65 -12.25 -0.04
N PRO A 161 -22.55 -12.81 -0.86
CA PRO A 161 -22.90 -14.23 -0.91
C PRO A 161 -21.88 -15.03 -1.72
N ARG A 162 -21.96 -16.35 -1.60
CA ARG A 162 -21.13 -17.24 -2.42
C ARG A 162 -21.40 -16.95 -3.89
N SER A 163 -20.35 -16.61 -4.61
CA SER A 163 -20.41 -16.32 -6.03
C SER A 163 -20.37 -17.61 -6.85
N PRO A 164 -21.04 -17.67 -8.02
CA PRO A 164 -20.81 -18.74 -8.99
C PRO A 164 -19.46 -18.60 -9.71
N LEU A 165 -18.82 -17.42 -9.66
CA LEU A 165 -17.49 -17.18 -10.21
C LEU A 165 -16.40 -17.56 -9.19
N THR A 166 -15.19 -17.79 -9.70
CA THR A 166 -14.01 -18.11 -8.87
C THR A 166 -13.74 -16.98 -7.87
N PRO A 167 -13.71 -17.28 -6.55
CA PRO A 167 -13.31 -16.31 -5.54
C PRO A 167 -11.89 -15.80 -5.77
N GLY A 168 -11.59 -14.58 -5.31
CA GLY A 168 -10.28 -13.97 -5.56
C GLY A 168 -9.93 -12.83 -4.61
N ARG A 169 -8.67 -12.39 -4.71
CA ARG A 169 -8.13 -11.22 -4.02
C ARG A 169 -8.21 -10.00 -4.94
N LEU A 170 -9.41 -9.44 -5.04
CA LEU A 170 -9.69 -8.30 -5.92
C LEU A 170 -9.26 -6.99 -5.28
N ASP A 171 -9.46 -6.86 -3.97
CA ASP A 171 -9.12 -5.66 -3.21
C ASP A 171 -7.67 -5.74 -2.72
N LYS A 172 -6.93 -4.65 -2.89
CA LYS A 172 -5.51 -4.58 -2.47
C LYS A 172 -5.21 -3.28 -1.73
N LEU A 173 -4.19 -3.35 -0.87
CA LEU A 173 -3.50 -2.20 -0.28
C LEU A 173 -2.05 -2.29 -0.71
N VAL A 174 -1.61 -1.32 -1.50
CA VAL A 174 -0.34 -1.33 -2.22
C VAL A 174 0.36 0.00 -1.98
N TYR A 175 1.69 0.02 -1.93
CA TYR A 175 2.43 1.20 -1.55
C TYR A 175 3.73 1.39 -2.33
N ALA A 176 4.20 2.63 -2.39
CA ALA A 176 5.51 2.97 -2.91
C ALA A 176 6.56 2.71 -1.81
N PRO A 177 7.53 1.79 -2.04
CA PRO A 177 8.55 1.51 -1.05
C PRO A 177 9.49 2.71 -0.88
N ARG A 178 9.56 3.28 0.33
CA ARG A 178 10.46 4.38 0.69
C ARG A 178 11.04 4.16 2.10
N PRO A 179 12.29 4.58 2.36
CA PRO A 179 12.84 4.58 3.71
C PRO A 179 11.94 5.34 4.68
N GLY A 180 11.72 4.77 5.87
CA GLY A 180 10.89 5.39 6.90
C GLY A 180 9.38 5.29 6.67
N PHE A 181 8.93 4.75 5.54
CA PHE A 181 7.52 4.48 5.27
C PHE A 181 7.19 3.01 5.48
N PHE A 182 6.35 2.72 6.47
CA PHE A 182 5.97 1.37 6.85
C PHE A 182 4.46 1.19 6.76
N ILE A 183 4.04 0.04 6.27
CA ILE A 183 2.64 -0.40 6.24
C ILE A 183 2.56 -1.76 6.93
N ASP A 184 1.63 -1.89 7.86
CA ASP A 184 1.39 -3.16 8.55
C ASP A 184 0.67 -4.12 7.59
N THR A 185 0.83 -5.43 7.80
CA THR A 185 0.03 -6.43 7.10
C THR A 185 -1.45 -6.13 7.28
N ARG A 186 -2.17 -6.04 6.16
CA ARG A 186 -3.60 -5.76 6.16
C ARG A 186 -4.41 -6.83 6.89
N LYS A 187 -5.55 -6.42 7.45
CA LYS A 187 -6.58 -7.26 8.07
C LYS A 187 -7.87 -7.17 7.27
N LYS A 188 -8.56 -8.30 7.10
CA LYS A 188 -9.93 -8.32 6.57
C LYS A 188 -10.89 -7.82 7.65
N ILE A 189 -11.64 -6.78 7.31
CA ILE A 189 -12.79 -6.28 8.06
C ILE A 189 -14.05 -6.53 7.21
N THR A 190 -15.22 -6.47 7.83
CA THR A 190 -16.54 -6.74 7.19
C THR A 190 -16.84 -8.18 6.75
N VAL A 191 -15.96 -9.16 7.00
CA VAL A 191 -16.28 -10.59 6.87
C VAL A 191 -17.53 -10.92 7.70
N GLY A 192 -18.52 -11.55 7.10
CA GLY A 192 -19.70 -11.99 7.84
C GLY A 192 -20.70 -10.86 8.17
N LYS A 193 -20.42 -9.60 7.83
CA LYS A 193 -21.23 -8.46 8.28
C LYS A 193 -22.49 -8.27 7.43
N LYS A 194 -23.62 -8.19 8.11
CA LYS A 194 -24.95 -7.96 7.52
C LYS A 194 -25.65 -6.79 8.19
N TYR A 195 -26.48 -6.08 7.45
CA TYR A 195 -27.38 -5.03 7.94
C TYR A 195 -28.85 -5.39 7.72
N GLY A 196 -29.76 -4.66 8.36
CA GLY A 196 -31.20 -4.86 8.27
C GLY A 196 -31.79 -5.72 9.40
N LYS A 197 -33.12 -5.87 9.38
CA LYS A 197 -33.87 -6.67 10.37
C LYS A 197 -33.49 -8.14 10.29
N LEU A 198 -33.60 -8.88 11.40
CA LEU A 198 -33.20 -10.29 11.51
C LEU A 198 -33.78 -11.17 10.39
N THR A 199 -35.02 -10.92 9.98
CA THR A 199 -35.75 -11.65 8.94
C THR A 199 -35.38 -11.27 7.50
N ARG A 200 -34.64 -10.16 7.30
CA ARG A 200 -34.25 -9.62 5.98
C ARG A 200 -32.84 -9.05 6.01
N ARG A 201 -31.91 -9.79 6.62
CA ARG A 201 -30.50 -9.39 6.67
C ARG A 201 -29.88 -9.43 5.28
N ARG A 202 -29.17 -8.37 4.90
CA ARG A 202 -28.39 -8.26 3.66
C ARG A 202 -26.92 -8.10 4.00
N TRP A 203 -26.04 -8.68 3.19
CA TRP A 203 -24.61 -8.45 3.29
C TRP A 203 -24.31 -6.96 3.12
N VAL A 204 -23.36 -6.43 3.92
CA VAL A 204 -22.92 -5.03 3.80
C VAL A 204 -22.26 -4.81 2.44
N SER A 205 -21.50 -5.80 1.96
CA SER A 205 -20.87 -5.85 0.65
C SER A 205 -20.60 -7.31 0.29
N ASP A 206 -20.48 -7.62 -0.99
CA ASP A 206 -19.93 -8.88 -1.51
C ASP A 206 -18.41 -8.97 -1.43
N HIS A 207 -17.75 -7.86 -1.15
CA HIS A 207 -16.33 -7.76 -0.80
C HIS A 207 -16.11 -7.70 0.73
N TYR A 208 -14.96 -8.21 1.16
CA TYR A 208 -14.36 -7.93 2.46
C TYR A 208 -13.57 -6.62 2.36
N ALA A 209 -13.79 -5.71 3.30
CA ALA A 209 -12.99 -4.50 3.38
C ALA A 209 -11.61 -4.81 3.99
N LEU A 210 -10.61 -4.00 3.67
CA LEU A 210 -9.26 -4.15 4.18
C LEU A 210 -8.92 -3.01 5.14
N LEU A 211 -8.21 -3.33 6.23
CA LEU A 211 -7.72 -2.38 7.22
C LEU A 211 -6.22 -2.55 7.38
N THR A 212 -5.47 -1.45 7.36
CA THR A 212 -4.03 -1.43 7.67
C THR A 212 -3.71 -0.20 8.51
N LYS A 213 -2.49 -0.17 9.06
CA LYS A 213 -1.87 0.98 9.70
C LYS A 213 -0.64 1.38 8.89
N VAL A 214 -0.51 2.66 8.62
CA VAL A 214 0.68 3.25 7.99
C VAL A 214 1.44 4.05 9.04
N GLN A 215 2.76 3.96 9.02
CA GLN A 215 3.66 4.65 9.94
C GLN A 215 4.76 5.36 9.16
N CYS A 216 5.06 6.60 9.54
CA CYS A 216 6.13 7.41 8.98
C CYS A 216 7.16 7.71 10.07
N VAL A 217 8.40 7.30 9.85
CA VAL A 217 9.51 7.44 10.79
C VAL A 217 10.64 8.21 10.14
N TYR A 218 11.10 9.28 10.79
CA TYR A 218 12.22 10.09 10.32
C TYR A 218 13.54 9.61 10.93
N PHE A 219 14.58 9.49 10.09
CA PHE A 219 15.93 9.18 10.52
C PHE A 219 16.79 10.44 10.42
N ALA A 220 17.33 10.90 11.54
CA ALA A 220 18.03 12.19 11.65
C ALA A 220 19.36 12.31 10.87
N SER A 221 19.78 11.29 10.14
CA SER A 221 20.99 11.31 9.30
C SER A 221 20.76 11.93 7.91
N ASP A 222 19.52 12.23 7.52
CA ASP A 222 19.17 12.66 6.15
C ASP A 222 19.44 14.15 5.84
N THR A 223 20.09 14.90 6.73
CA THR A 223 20.37 16.35 6.52
C THR A 223 21.79 16.67 6.05
N SER A 224 22.64 15.69 5.75
CA SER A 224 23.93 15.95 5.07
C SER A 224 23.87 15.45 3.63
N ASP A 225 23.74 16.40 2.70
CA ASP A 225 24.03 16.28 1.27
C ASP A 225 23.51 15.04 0.55
N TYR A 226 22.20 15.04 0.25
CA TYR A 226 21.58 14.08 -0.65
C TYR A 226 21.97 14.40 -2.11
N GLU A 227 23.10 13.88 -2.57
CA GLU A 227 23.35 13.72 -4.01
C GLU A 227 22.43 12.63 -4.57
N THR A 228 21.79 12.94 -5.70
CA THR A 228 20.79 12.12 -6.42
C THR A 228 21.27 10.74 -6.91
N SER A 229 22.51 10.33 -6.63
CA SER A 229 23.12 9.07 -7.06
C SER A 229 22.85 7.88 -6.12
N ASP A 230 22.67 8.11 -4.82
CA ASP A 230 22.57 7.03 -3.80
C ASP A 230 21.18 6.36 -3.73
N HIS A 231 20.16 6.99 -4.32
CA HIS A 231 18.82 6.39 -4.44
C HIS A 231 18.82 5.10 -5.28
N GLY A 232 19.72 4.98 -6.26
CA GLY A 232 19.85 3.77 -7.09
C GLY A 232 20.40 2.57 -6.30
N HIS A 233 21.35 2.81 -5.39
CA HIS A 233 22.05 1.76 -4.66
C HIS A 233 21.20 1.14 -3.54
N ILE A 234 20.41 1.95 -2.82
CA ILE A 234 19.52 1.44 -1.76
C ILE A 234 18.36 0.64 -2.36
N GLN A 235 17.78 1.10 -3.47
CA GLN A 235 16.73 0.35 -4.17
C GLN A 235 17.25 -0.95 -4.79
N GLN A 236 18.48 -0.94 -5.29
CA GLN A 236 19.14 -2.16 -5.79
C GLN A 236 19.42 -3.16 -4.66
N GLY A 237 19.90 -2.71 -3.49
CA GLY A 237 20.13 -3.57 -2.33
C GLY A 237 18.86 -4.24 -1.79
N LEU A 238 17.75 -3.50 -1.71
CA LEU A 238 16.44 -4.05 -1.31
C LEU A 238 15.87 -5.03 -2.35
N ARG A 239 16.19 -4.84 -3.63
CA ARG A 239 15.81 -5.75 -4.74
C ARG A 239 16.65 -7.04 -4.74
N GLU A 240 17.93 -6.94 -4.42
CA GLU A 240 18.87 -8.07 -4.37
C GLU A 240 18.62 -8.98 -3.15
N GLN A 241 18.29 -8.43 -1.97
CA GLN A 241 17.92 -9.22 -0.79
C GLN A 241 16.67 -10.08 -1.00
N ARG A 242 15.66 -9.58 -1.74
CA ARG A 242 14.44 -10.34 -2.01
C ARG A 242 14.68 -11.46 -3.03
N ASN A 243 15.52 -11.22 -4.04
CA ASN A 243 15.85 -12.24 -5.03
C ASN A 243 16.61 -13.45 -4.43
N THR A 244 17.41 -13.23 -3.37
CA THR A 244 18.05 -14.33 -2.64
C THR A 244 17.07 -15.11 -1.77
N GLU A 245 16.04 -14.48 -1.23
CA GLU A 245 14.99 -15.15 -0.43
C GLU A 245 14.04 -15.97 -1.32
N THR A 246 13.65 -15.45 -2.49
CA THR A 246 12.78 -16.18 -3.43
C THR A 246 13.46 -17.36 -4.13
N ARG A 247 14.80 -17.35 -4.26
CA ARG A 247 15.56 -18.49 -4.82
C ARG A 247 15.78 -19.64 -3.84
N SER A 248 15.50 -19.45 -2.55
CA SER A 248 15.73 -20.47 -1.52
C SER A 248 14.55 -21.45 -1.33
N LEU A 249 13.52 -21.40 -2.19
CA LEU A 249 12.29 -22.21 -2.05
C LEU A 249 12.32 -23.56 -2.80
N ASP A 250 13.44 -23.94 -3.45
CA ASP A 250 13.55 -25.18 -4.23
C ASP A 250 14.14 -26.40 -3.48
N HIS A 251 14.16 -26.42 -2.14
CA HIS A 251 14.61 -27.59 -1.38
C HIS A 251 13.64 -28.03 -0.27
N PRO A 252 13.49 -29.35 -0.05
CA PRO A 252 12.41 -29.91 0.75
C PRO A 252 12.55 -29.61 2.24
N LEU A 253 11.37 -29.47 2.86
CA LEU A 253 11.09 -29.10 4.26
C LEU A 253 12.06 -29.73 5.28
N VAL A 254 12.88 -28.90 5.91
CA VAL A 254 13.49 -29.19 7.21
C VAL A 254 13.13 -28.05 8.16
N SER A 255 12.49 -28.43 9.27
CA SER A 255 12.11 -27.56 10.38
C SER A 255 13.30 -26.73 10.88
N HIS A 256 13.26 -25.42 10.66
CA HIS A 256 14.13 -24.47 11.33
C HIS A 256 13.31 -23.34 11.95
N SER A 257 13.51 -23.15 13.25
CA SER A 257 13.01 -22.01 14.03
C SER A 257 13.43 -20.67 13.40
N PRO A 258 12.65 -19.58 13.57
CA PRO A 258 12.88 -18.34 12.85
C PRO A 258 14.22 -17.68 13.23
N PRO A 259 14.96 -17.08 12.28
CA PRO A 259 16.14 -16.31 12.59
C PRO A 259 15.75 -15.03 13.33
N ARG A 260 16.40 -14.79 14.47
CA ARG A 260 16.34 -13.53 15.19
C ARG A 260 16.82 -12.39 14.27
N SER A 261 16.03 -11.32 14.21
CA SER A 261 16.41 -10.00 13.69
C SER A 261 17.89 -9.69 13.96
N LYS A 262 18.70 -9.61 12.91
CA LYS A 262 20.09 -9.16 12.97
C LYS A 262 20.17 -7.68 12.64
N TYR A 263 19.61 -6.85 13.52
CA TYR A 263 20.07 -5.46 13.67
C TYR A 263 20.17 -5.16 15.16
N ILE A 264 21.29 -5.58 15.76
CA ILE A 264 21.85 -4.92 16.94
C ILE A 264 22.80 -3.86 16.39
N ILE A 265 22.43 -2.59 16.52
CA ILE A 265 23.33 -1.47 16.27
C ILE A 265 24.38 -1.49 17.41
N PRO A 266 25.69 -1.63 17.13
CA PRO A 266 26.69 -1.49 18.17
C PRO A 266 26.80 -0.02 18.58
N LEU A 267 26.46 0.29 19.83
CA LEU A 267 26.87 1.53 20.47
C LEU A 267 28.39 1.48 20.67
N HIS A 268 29.13 2.30 19.94
CA HIS A 268 30.57 2.48 20.16
C HIS A 268 30.83 3.04 21.57
N PRO A 269 31.69 2.41 22.40
CA PRO A 269 32.19 3.03 23.62
C PRO A 269 33.14 4.18 23.25
N GLY A 270 32.85 5.36 23.80
CA GLY A 270 33.62 6.57 23.61
C GLY A 270 35.10 6.42 23.98
N THR A 271 35.92 7.11 23.21
CA THR A 271 37.36 7.29 23.34
C THR A 271 37.70 7.90 24.71
N ILE A 272 38.27 7.11 25.61
CA ILE A 272 38.89 7.63 26.84
C ILE A 272 40.26 8.21 26.48
N SER A 273 40.35 9.55 26.44
CA SER A 273 41.63 10.27 26.43
C SER A 273 42.31 10.10 27.79
N ARG A 274 43.41 9.35 27.84
CA ARG A 274 44.34 9.32 28.97
C ARG A 274 45.49 10.30 28.73
N SER A 275 45.43 11.44 29.40
CA SER A 275 46.57 12.33 29.60
C SER A 275 47.59 11.68 30.55
N ARG A 276 48.79 11.40 30.04
CA ARG A 276 49.99 11.12 30.84
C ARG A 276 50.66 12.46 31.17
N ARG A 277 50.81 12.77 32.46
CA ARG A 277 51.95 13.54 32.98
C ARG A 277 52.59 12.75 34.11
N LYS A 278 53.88 12.49 33.95
CA LYS A 278 54.86 12.07 34.97
C LYS A 278 55.94 13.16 35.01
N PRO A 279 56.64 13.35 36.13
CA PRO A 279 57.73 12.44 36.50
C PRO A 279 57.32 11.36 37.50
#